data_AF-A0A1Z4QU62-F1
#
_entry.id   AF-A0A1Z4QU62-F1
#
_cell.length_a   1.000
_cell.length_b   1.000
_cell.length_c   1.000
_cell.angle_alpha   90.00
_cell.angle_beta   90.00
_cell.angle_gamma   90.00
#
_symmetry.space_group_name_H-M   'P 1'
#
loop_
_entity.id
_entity.type
_entity.pdbx_description
1 polymer ?
#
loop_
_entity_poly.entity_id
_entity_poly.type
_entity_poly.pdbx_seq_one_letter_code
_entity_poly.pdbx_strand_id
1 'polypeptide(L)'
;MNNLSKEYPFIHIYAQQKVCQPVIIKANTEGLCVLLNAIVSALAYRENNGVAEAFDGDAENYRVLIQLVSTHKELSPLPYQHEPK
;
A
#
# COMPACT_ATOMS: atom_id res chain seq x y z
N MET A 1 -14.98 -11.29 22.69
CA MET A 1 -13.81 -10.49 22.28
C MET A 1 -12.96 -11.37 21.40
N ASN A 2 -13.04 -11.17 20.08
CA ASN A 2 -12.34 -11.99 19.09
C ASN A 2 -10.84 -11.67 19.12
N ASN A 3 -10.08 -12.47 19.86
CA ASN A 3 -8.65 -12.63 19.61
C ASN A 3 -8.52 -13.31 18.24
N LEU A 4 -8.48 -12.51 17.16
CA LEU A 4 -8.09 -12.99 15.84
C LEU A 4 -6.60 -13.36 15.93
N SER A 5 -6.37 -14.60 16.33
CA SER A 5 -5.07 -15.28 16.35
C SER A 5 -4.61 -15.43 14.90
N LYS A 6 -3.42 -14.88 14.60
CA LYS A 6 -2.79 -14.70 13.28
C LYS A 6 -3.38 -13.54 12.48
N GLU A 7 -2.66 -12.42 12.45
CA GLU A 7 -3.00 -11.27 11.64
C GLU A 7 -3.05 -11.68 10.17
N TYR A 8 -4.25 -11.72 9.61
CA TYR A 8 -4.47 -11.92 8.18
C TYR A 8 -3.61 -10.94 7.37
N PRO A 9 -3.17 -11.31 6.15
CA PRO A 9 -2.45 -10.39 5.28
C PRO A 9 -3.27 -9.10 5.14
N PHE A 10 -2.66 -7.96 5.44
CA PHE A 10 -3.32 -6.67 5.31
C PHE A 10 -2.38 -5.65 4.68
N ILE A 11 -2.96 -4.82 3.82
CA ILE A 11 -2.31 -3.72 3.11
C ILE A 11 -3.26 -2.55 3.08
N HIS A 12 -2.77 -1.37 3.46
CA HIS A 12 -3.40 -0.10 3.13
C HIS A 12 -2.46 0.73 2.27
N ILE A 13 -2.95 1.15 1.11
CA ILE A 13 -2.27 2.06 0.22
C ILE A 13 -2.92 3.43 0.39
N TYR A 14 -2.15 4.39 0.87
CA TYR A 14 -2.51 5.80 0.92
C TYR A 14 -1.96 6.45 -0.35
N ALA A 15 -2.83 6.58 -1.35
CA ALA A 15 -2.49 7.22 -2.61
C ALA A 15 -2.11 8.69 -2.41
N GLN A 16 -1.30 9.20 -3.34
CA GLN A 16 -0.88 10.59 -3.39
C GLN A 16 -2.10 11.51 -3.52
N GLN A 17 -2.21 12.51 -2.65
CA GLN A 17 -3.29 13.52 -2.67
C GLN A 17 -2.81 14.88 -3.22
N LYS A 18 -1.50 15.13 -3.18
CA LYS A 18 -0.87 16.39 -3.62
C LYS A 18 0.37 16.09 -4.46
N VAL A 19 0.80 17.04 -5.30
CA VAL A 19 2.07 16.97 -6.04
C VAL A 19 3.23 16.76 -5.05
N CYS A 20 4.19 15.91 -5.41
CA CYS A 20 5.36 15.55 -4.61
C CYS A 20 5.09 14.86 -3.26
N GLN A 21 3.86 14.43 -2.98
CA GLN A 21 3.55 13.66 -1.78
C GLN A 21 3.82 12.17 -2.03
N PRO A 22 4.49 11.46 -1.11
CA PRO A 22 4.76 10.04 -1.31
C PRO A 22 3.47 9.22 -1.24
N VAL A 23 3.40 8.16 -2.05
CA VAL A 23 2.46 7.06 -1.80
C VAL A 23 2.95 6.28 -0.59
N ILE A 24 2.09 6.06 0.40
CA ILE A 24 2.45 5.36 1.62
C ILE A 24 1.73 4.02 1.67
N ILE A 25 2.49 2.94 1.87
CA ILE A 25 1.96 1.59 2.00
C ILE A 25 2.23 1.13 3.43
N LYS A 26 1.17 0.90 4.20
CA LYS A 26 1.24 0.24 5.52
C LYS A 26 0.76 -1.19 5.39
N ALA A 27 1.59 -2.16 5.72
CA ALA A 27 1.25 -3.57 5.59
C ALA A 27 2.04 -4.44 6.58
N ASN A 28 1.54 -5.63 6.88
CA ASN A 28 2.35 -6.69 7.46
C ASN A 28 3.14 -7.43 6.37
N THR A 29 4.05 -8.31 6.79
CA THR A 29 4.91 -9.08 5.88
C THR A 29 4.10 -9.89 4.89
N GLU A 30 3.07 -10.59 5.36
CA GLU A 30 2.18 -11.42 4.54
C GLU A 30 1.43 -10.58 3.52
N GLY A 31 0.95 -9.40 3.92
CA GLY A 31 0.36 -8.40 3.03
C GLY A 31 1.35 -8.03 1.92
N LEU A 32 2.56 -7.59 2.26
CA LEU A 32 3.57 -7.20 1.26
C LEU A 32 3.89 -8.32 0.26
N CYS A 33 3.97 -9.57 0.72
CA CYS A 33 4.14 -10.72 -0.17
C CYS A 33 2.98 -10.87 -1.17
N VAL A 34 1.74 -10.66 -0.73
CA VAL A 34 0.56 -10.67 -1.60
C VAL A 34 0.61 -9.54 -2.64
N LEU A 35 0.99 -8.32 -2.23
CA LEU A 35 1.13 -7.19 -3.16
C LEU A 35 2.22 -7.45 -4.20
N LEU A 36 3.39 -7.95 -3.80
CA LEU A 36 4.46 -8.30 -4.73
C LEU A 36 4.01 -9.38 -5.72
N ASN A 37 3.33 -10.42 -5.25
CA ASN A 37 2.79 -11.46 -6.11
C ASN A 37 1.75 -10.91 -7.10
N ALA A 38 0.88 -10.01 -6.66
CA ALA A 38 -0.09 -9.34 -7.52
C ALA A 38 0.61 -8.47 -8.58
N ILE A 39 1.63 -7.69 -8.22
CA ILE A 39 2.40 -6.86 -9.16
C ILE A 39 3.14 -7.74 -10.19
N VAL A 40 3.82 -8.79 -9.74
CA VAL A 40 4.54 -9.71 -10.64
C VAL A 40 3.56 -10.37 -11.61
N SER A 41 2.40 -10.83 -11.11
CA SER A 41 1.34 -11.39 -11.96
C SER A 41 0.79 -10.34 -12.94
N ALA A 42 0.64 -9.09 -12.48
CA ALA A 42 0.18 -7.97 -13.29
C ALA A 42 1.12 -7.70 -14.49
N LEU A 43 2.43 -7.78 -14.24
CA LEU A 43 3.46 -7.55 -15.24
C LEU A 43 3.65 -8.74 -16.19
N ALA A 44 3.55 -9.97 -15.66
CA ALA A 44 3.74 -11.20 -16.41
C ALA A 44 2.57 -11.51 -17.36
N TYR A 45 1.34 -11.14 -16.98
CA TYR A 45 0.11 -11.53 -17.69
C TYR A 45 -0.70 -10.33 -18.21
N ARG A 46 -0.04 -9.39 -18.91
CA ARG A 46 -0.60 -8.08 -19.32
C ARG A 46 -2.01 -8.09 -19.91
N GLU A 47 -2.42 -9.16 -20.59
CA GLU A 47 -3.74 -9.28 -21.24
C GLU A 47 -4.91 -9.56 -20.27
N ASN A 48 -4.64 -9.91 -19.01
CA ASN A 48 -5.65 -10.33 -18.03
C ASN A 48 -5.79 -9.41 -16.80
N ASN A 49 -5.12 -8.25 -16.79
CA ASN A 49 -4.98 -7.46 -15.56
C ASN A 49 -5.82 -6.19 -15.57
N GLY A 50 -6.62 -6.02 -14.51
CA GLY A 50 -7.26 -4.74 -14.19
C GLY A 50 -6.19 -3.72 -13.81
N VAL A 51 -6.06 -2.66 -14.60
CA VAL A 51 -5.13 -1.56 -14.34
C VAL A 51 -5.62 -0.78 -13.13
N ALA A 52 -4.77 -0.62 -12.11
CA ALA A 52 -4.99 0.31 -11.01
C ALA A 52 -3.96 1.44 -11.11
N GLU A 53 -4.44 2.69 -11.18
CA GLU A 53 -3.67 3.94 -11.40
C GLU A 53 -2.51 4.18 -10.41
N ALA A 54 -2.42 3.44 -9.30
CA ALA A 54 -1.34 3.61 -8.32
C ALA A 54 0.07 3.32 -8.88
N PHE A 55 0.16 2.54 -9.96
CA PHE A 55 1.42 2.13 -10.57
C PHE A 55 1.45 2.36 -12.09
N ASP A 56 0.82 3.43 -12.57
CA ASP A 56 1.08 3.89 -13.93
C ASP A 56 2.57 4.24 -14.06
N GLY A 57 3.24 3.68 -15.07
CA GLY A 57 4.65 3.96 -15.34
C GLY A 57 4.90 5.41 -15.76
N ASP A 58 3.84 6.10 -16.20
CA ASP A 58 3.84 7.53 -16.52
C ASP A 58 3.46 8.41 -15.31
N ALA A 59 3.00 7.82 -14.19
CA ALA A 59 2.75 8.58 -12.98
C ALA A 59 4.10 8.99 -12.35
N GLU A 60 4.34 10.30 -12.28
CA GLU A 60 5.45 10.91 -11.52
C GLU A 60 5.25 10.69 -10.01
N ASN A 61 5.33 9.45 -9.56
CA ASN A 61 5.38 9.11 -8.15
C ASN A 61 6.72 9.62 -7.60
N TYR A 62 6.67 10.77 -6.92
CA TYR A 62 7.85 11.39 -6.32
C TYR A 62 8.59 10.43 -5.37
N ARG A 63 7.86 9.57 -4.65
CA ARG A 63 8.41 8.57 -3.73
C ARG A 63 7.34 7.55 -3.28
N VAL A 64 7.73 6.29 -3.08
CA VAL A 64 6.92 5.29 -2.36
C VAL A 64 7.56 5.00 -1.01
N LEU A 65 6.77 5.03 0.06
CA LEU A 65 7.20 4.73 1.43
C LEU A 65 6.49 3.48 1.94
N ILE A 66 7.26 2.44 2.27
CA ILE A 66 6.74 1.20 2.85
C ILE A 66 6.97 1.22 4.36
N GLN A 67 5.90 1.01 5.12
CA GLN A 67 5.93 0.93 6.58
C GLN A 67 5.41 -0.45 7.00
N LEU A 68 6.30 -1.26 7.59
CA LEU A 68 5.93 -2.52 8.18
C LEU A 68 5.17 -2.24 9.48
N VAL A 69 3.95 -2.74 9.57
CA VAL A 69 3.10 -2.61 10.75
C VAL A 69 2.67 -4.00 11.20
N SER A 70 2.58 -4.19 12.51
CA SER A 70 2.13 -5.44 13.08
C SER A 70 0.61 -5.41 13.18
N THR A 71 0.06 -4.40 13.86
CA THR A 71 -1.37 -4.40 14.17
C THR A 71 -2.20 -3.45 13.30
N HIS A 72 -3.51 -3.72 13.19
CA HIS A 72 -4.45 -2.80 12.52
C HIS A 72 -4.52 -1.41 13.18
N LYS A 73 -4.14 -1.28 14.46
CA LYS A 73 -4.12 0.02 15.16
C LYS A 73 -3.04 0.96 14.62
N GLU A 74 -1.94 0.39 14.14
CA GLU A 74 -0.81 1.15 13.55
C GLU A 74 -1.13 1.71 12.15
N LEU A 75 -2.27 1.31 11.58
CA LEU A 75 -2.82 1.96 10.38
C LEU A 75 -3.22 3.40 10.68
N SER A 76 -3.57 3.71 11.93
CA SER A 76 -3.79 5.08 12.42
C SER A 76 -2.50 5.68 13.01
N PRO A 77 -2.29 7.00 12.92
CA PRO A 77 -3.07 7.98 12.17
C PRO A 77 -2.88 7.84 10.65
N LEU A 78 -3.81 8.42 9.87
CA LEU A 78 -3.61 8.57 8.43
C LEU A 78 -2.35 9.41 8.20
N PRO A 79 -1.53 9.11 7.18
CA PRO A 79 -0.25 9.80 7.00
C PRO A 79 -0.37 11.33 6.87
N TYR A 80 -1.52 11.81 6.42
CA TYR A 80 -1.79 13.22 6.11
C TYR A 80 -2.41 14.00 7.28
N GLN A 81 -2.74 13.34 8.40
CA GLN A 81 -3.34 13.98 9.57
C GLN A 81 -2.35 14.80 10.41
N HIS A 82 -1.05 14.72 10.10
CA HIS A 82 0.01 15.46 10.80
C HIS A 82 0.86 16.33 9.88
N GLU A 83 0.45 16.58 8.63
CA GLU A 83 1.14 17.58 7.81
C GLU A 83 0.91 18.97 8.40
N PRO A 84 1.95 19.70 8.86
CA PRO A 84 1.80 21.09 9.20
C PRO A 84 1.35 21.85 7.94
N LYS A 85 0.36 22.73 8.10
CA LYS A 85 -0.14 23.63 7.05
C LYS A 85 0.97 24.52 6.49
#